data_AF-A0A4T0BA64-F1
#
_entry.id   AF-A0A4T0BA64-F1
#
_cell.length_a   1.000
_cell.length_b   1.000
_cell.length_c   1.000
_cell.angle_alpha   90.00
_cell.angle_beta   90.00
_cell.angle_gamma   90.00
#
_symmetry.space_group_name_H-M   'P 1'
#
loop_
_entity.id
_entity.type
_entity.pdbx_description
1 polymer ?
#
loop_
_entity_poly.entity_id
_entity_poly.type
_entity_poly.pdbx_seq_one_letter_code
_entity_poly.pdbx_strand_id
1 'polypeptide(L)'
;MSKFYLPDSTATTATPSPLTSPPSPKSNPLDRKPYSSNNYSTYSDSDSDADNTPLPFPAALPRSDFLTPNFTPEAYLSTLSNRHQTLEDLRSDLRQRSQLLSKELLDLVNANYEEFLSLGLRLKGGEEKIEEVRVGVLGFSREVGNVRDAVAEKVEEVGALLEEKKRIRKDVMVGRRLLEIEERLEDLEAYRK
;
A
#
# COMPACT_ATOMS: atom_id res chain seq x y z
N MET A 1 -4.41 57.76 -28.23
CA MET A 1 -3.74 56.60 -27.59
C MET A 1 -4.37 56.40 -26.21
N SER A 2 -5.42 55.59 -26.14
CA SER A 2 -6.19 55.33 -24.92
C SER A 2 -5.50 54.22 -24.12
N LYS A 3 -5.09 54.50 -22.88
CA LYS A 3 -4.46 53.53 -21.98
C LYS A 3 -5.56 52.83 -21.18
N PHE A 4 -5.80 51.56 -21.50
CA PHE A 4 -6.62 50.66 -20.69
C PHE A 4 -5.89 50.37 -19.38
N TYR A 5 -6.49 50.72 -18.25
CA TYR A 5 -6.09 50.24 -16.92
C TYR A 5 -6.91 48.98 -16.60
N LEU A 6 -6.24 47.87 -16.29
CA LEU A 6 -6.85 46.74 -15.58
C LEU A 6 -6.68 46.96 -14.07
N PRO A 7 -7.68 46.62 -13.22
CA PRO A 7 -7.49 46.61 -11.79
C PRO A 7 -6.73 45.36 -11.32
N ASP A 8 -5.75 45.57 -10.44
CA ASP A 8 -5.08 44.51 -9.67
C ASP A 8 -6.09 43.73 -8.83
N SER A 9 -6.18 42.43 -9.06
CA SER A 9 -6.91 41.51 -8.19
C SER A 9 -6.07 41.21 -6.96
N THR A 10 -6.35 41.89 -5.85
CA THR A 10 -5.89 41.46 -4.53
C THR A 10 -6.70 40.25 -4.09
N ALA A 11 -6.22 39.06 -4.42
CA ALA A 11 -6.73 37.83 -3.84
C ALA A 11 -6.35 37.81 -2.34
N THR A 12 -7.32 38.14 -1.49
CA THR A 12 -7.24 37.91 -0.05
C THR A 12 -7.03 36.42 0.19
N THR A 13 -5.82 36.06 0.61
CA THR A 13 -5.49 34.74 1.16
C THR A 13 -6.33 34.51 2.41
N ALA A 14 -7.45 33.81 2.26
CA ALA A 14 -8.22 33.28 3.37
C ALA A 14 -7.43 32.12 3.98
N THR A 15 -6.85 32.38 5.15
CA THR A 15 -6.27 31.38 6.05
C THR A 15 -7.31 30.30 6.35
N PRO A 16 -7.07 29.01 6.08
CA PRO A 16 -8.01 27.97 6.48
C PRO A 16 -7.92 27.82 8.00
N SER A 17 -9.02 28.10 8.68
CA SER A 17 -9.17 27.74 10.10
C SER A 17 -9.03 26.21 10.26
N PRO A 18 -8.36 25.71 11.31
CA PRO A 18 -8.31 24.29 11.56
C PRO A 18 -9.72 23.79 11.93
N LEU A 19 -10.29 22.93 11.08
CA LEU A 19 -11.49 22.16 11.39
C LEU A 19 -11.17 21.24 12.58
N THR A 20 -11.55 21.67 13.77
CA THR A 20 -11.52 20.85 14.97
C THR A 20 -12.49 19.69 14.80
N SER A 21 -11.96 18.47 14.86
CA SER A 21 -12.74 17.23 14.86
C SER A 21 -13.75 17.23 16.02
N PRO A 22 -14.97 16.71 15.84
CA PRO A 22 -15.85 16.46 16.98
C PRO A 22 -15.21 15.37 17.88
N PRO A 23 -15.33 15.49 19.22
CA PRO A 23 -14.73 14.52 20.12
C PRO A 23 -15.41 13.16 19.99
N SER A 24 -14.61 12.10 19.90
CA SER A 24 -15.05 10.71 19.96
C SER A 24 -15.91 10.45 21.22
N PRO A 25 -16.98 9.65 21.13
CA PRO A 25 -17.77 9.31 22.30
C PRO A 25 -16.93 8.47 23.27
N LYS A 26 -16.80 8.96 24.51
CA LYS A 26 -16.14 8.26 25.62
C LYS A 26 -16.86 6.94 25.87
N SER A 27 -16.13 5.84 25.78
CA SER A 27 -16.53 4.51 26.25
C SER A 27 -16.70 4.53 27.77
N ASN A 28 -17.94 4.42 28.24
CA ASN A 28 -18.23 4.05 29.63
C ASN A 28 -18.52 2.55 29.67
N PRO A 29 -17.76 1.73 30.41
CA PRO A 29 -18.08 0.33 30.63
C PRO A 29 -19.06 0.24 31.81
N LEU A 30 -20.34 0.03 31.51
CA LEU A 30 -21.28 -0.48 32.50
C LEU A 30 -21.83 -1.81 31.98
N ASP A 31 -21.15 -2.88 32.40
CA ASP A 31 -21.66 -4.24 32.42
C ASP A 31 -23.03 -4.26 33.11
N ARG A 32 -24.12 -4.32 32.34
CA ARG A 32 -25.42 -4.76 32.85
C ARG A 32 -25.54 -6.25 32.61
N LYS A 33 -25.27 -7.03 33.66
CA LYS A 33 -25.69 -8.43 33.77
C LYS A 33 -27.21 -8.53 33.58
N PRO A 34 -27.72 -9.57 32.90
CA PRO A 34 -29.16 -9.80 32.84
C PRO A 34 -29.63 -10.28 34.22
N TYR A 35 -30.60 -9.55 34.80
CA TYR A 35 -31.34 -10.05 35.95
C TYR A 35 -32.20 -11.23 35.51
N SER A 36 -31.94 -12.38 36.12
CA SER A 36 -32.82 -13.55 36.12
C SER A 36 -34.18 -13.13 36.67
N SER A 37 -35.23 -13.17 35.85
CA SER A 37 -36.60 -12.94 36.33
C SER A 37 -37.20 -14.24 36.85
N ASN A 38 -37.77 -14.14 38.04
CA ASN A 38 -38.27 -15.22 38.88
C ASN A 38 -39.32 -16.12 38.21
N ASN A 39 -39.16 -17.42 38.45
CA ASN A 39 -40.24 -18.40 38.46
C ASN A 39 -41.17 -18.12 39.64
N TYR A 40 -42.44 -17.79 39.35
CA TYR A 40 -43.54 -18.06 40.26
C TYR A 40 -44.67 -18.69 39.45
N SER A 41 -44.96 -19.95 39.75
CA SER A 41 -46.15 -20.64 39.26
C SER A 41 -47.33 -20.38 40.19
N THR A 42 -48.52 -20.50 39.58
CA THR A 42 -49.82 -20.88 40.17
C THR A 42 -50.69 -19.73 40.65
N TYR A 43 -51.80 -19.48 39.93
CA TYR A 43 -53.12 -20.05 40.28
C TYR A 43 -54.00 -20.17 39.02
N SER A 44 -54.76 -21.26 38.99
CA SER A 44 -55.71 -21.65 37.95
C SER A 44 -57.01 -20.87 38.10
N ASP A 45 -57.53 -20.34 36.98
CA ASP A 45 -58.96 -20.11 36.82
C ASP A 45 -59.36 -20.57 35.41
N SER A 46 -60.45 -21.32 35.33
CA SER A 46 -60.95 -21.98 34.13
C SER A 46 -61.81 -21.03 33.32
N ASP A 47 -61.48 -20.79 32.05
CA ASP A 47 -62.49 -20.77 30.98
C ASP A 47 -61.87 -20.77 29.56
N SER A 48 -62.42 -21.65 28.71
CA SER A 48 -62.52 -21.62 27.24
C SER A 48 -61.37 -21.06 26.35
N ASP A 49 -60.79 -21.96 25.55
CA ASP A 49 -60.37 -21.79 24.14
C ASP A 49 -59.98 -20.38 23.63
N ALA A 50 -58.69 -20.06 23.65
CA ALA A 50 -58.03 -19.31 22.58
C ALA A 50 -56.50 -19.35 22.73
N ASP A 51 -55.86 -19.90 21.72
CA ASP A 51 -54.42 -19.98 21.48
C ASP A 51 -53.71 -18.62 21.69
N ASN A 52 -53.13 -18.40 22.87
CA ASN A 52 -52.36 -17.20 23.22
C ASN A 52 -50.85 -17.43 23.01
N THR A 53 -50.46 -17.90 21.83
CA THR A 53 -49.07 -17.81 21.38
C THR A 53 -48.75 -16.34 21.07
N PRO A 54 -47.73 -15.70 21.69
CA PRO A 54 -47.32 -14.35 21.35
C PRO A 54 -47.00 -14.27 19.85
N LEU A 55 -47.75 -13.44 19.12
CA LEU A 55 -47.55 -13.27 17.68
C LEU A 55 -46.10 -12.86 17.40
N PRO A 56 -45.43 -13.51 16.42
CA PRO A 56 -44.05 -13.19 16.09
C PRO A 56 -43.96 -11.75 15.57
N PHE A 57 -43.10 -10.94 16.20
CA PHE A 57 -42.77 -9.60 15.70
C PHE A 57 -42.28 -9.70 14.25
N PRO A 58 -42.70 -8.80 13.35
CA PRO A 58 -42.22 -8.79 11.98
C PRO A 58 -40.71 -8.57 11.97
N ALA A 59 -39.97 -9.50 11.36
CA ALA A 59 -38.53 -9.36 11.21
C ALA A 59 -38.19 -8.12 10.36
N ALA A 60 -37.22 -7.33 10.80
CA ALA A 60 -36.75 -6.14 10.09
C ALA A 60 -36.47 -6.42 8.60
N LEU A 61 -36.82 -5.47 7.73
CA LEU A 61 -36.70 -5.64 6.28
C LEU A 61 -35.22 -5.89 5.90
N PRO A 62 -34.88 -7.02 5.26
CA PRO A 62 -33.48 -7.36 4.96
C PRO A 62 -32.93 -6.53 3.79
N ARG A 63 -31.61 -6.27 3.81
CA ARG A 63 -30.92 -5.48 2.76
C ARG A 63 -31.01 -6.10 1.37
N SER A 64 -30.95 -7.42 1.34
CA SER A 64 -30.89 -8.25 0.15
C SER A 64 -32.02 -7.95 -0.83
N ASP A 65 -33.21 -7.65 -0.30
CA ASP A 65 -34.40 -7.50 -1.12
C ASP A 65 -34.34 -6.24 -2.00
N PHE A 66 -33.62 -5.21 -1.52
CA PHE A 66 -33.44 -3.92 -2.19
C PHE A 66 -32.24 -3.89 -3.16
N LEU A 67 -31.45 -4.97 -3.23
CA LEU A 67 -30.29 -5.06 -4.13
C LEU A 67 -30.62 -5.71 -5.47
N THR A 68 -31.89 -6.08 -5.69
CA THR A 68 -32.30 -6.72 -6.92
C THR A 68 -32.29 -5.72 -8.09
N PRO A 69 -31.65 -6.05 -9.23
CA PRO A 69 -31.51 -5.10 -10.35
C PRO A 69 -32.84 -4.71 -11.02
N ASN A 70 -33.90 -5.50 -10.81
CA ASN A 70 -35.26 -5.23 -11.28
C ASN A 70 -36.22 -4.95 -10.11
N PHE A 71 -35.74 -4.28 -9.07
CA PHE A 71 -36.57 -3.97 -7.90
C PHE A 71 -37.78 -3.13 -8.31
N THR A 72 -38.97 -3.64 -8.05
CA THR A 72 -40.23 -2.91 -8.22
C THR A 72 -40.92 -2.79 -6.85
N PRO A 73 -41.18 -1.57 -6.35
CA PRO A 73 -41.79 -1.37 -5.03
C PRO A 73 -43.14 -2.08 -4.90
N GLU A 74 -43.92 -2.14 -5.98
CA GLU A 74 -45.25 -2.76 -6.01
C GLU A 74 -45.18 -4.29 -5.82
N ALA A 75 -44.26 -4.96 -6.52
CA ALA A 75 -44.02 -6.39 -6.33
C ALA A 75 -43.47 -6.68 -4.93
N TYR A 76 -42.60 -5.81 -4.41
CA TYR A 76 -42.07 -5.96 -3.06
C TYR A 76 -43.14 -5.82 -1.97
N LEU A 77 -43.98 -4.78 -2.06
CA LEU A 77 -45.06 -4.54 -1.10
C LEU A 77 -46.13 -5.65 -1.13
N SER A 78 -46.43 -6.20 -2.32
CA SER A 78 -47.36 -7.33 -2.45
C SER A 78 -46.83 -8.62 -1.82
N THR A 79 -45.52 -8.89 -1.88
CA THR A 79 -44.91 -10.03 -1.15
C THR A 79 -44.93 -9.84 0.37
N LEU A 80 -44.98 -8.59 0.84
CA LEU A 80 -44.92 -8.23 2.25
C LEU A 80 -46.30 -8.12 2.92
N SER A 81 -47.37 -8.04 2.12
CA SER A 81 -48.77 -8.02 2.56
C SER A 81 -49.19 -9.25 3.37
N ASN A 82 -48.41 -10.34 3.35
CA ASN A 82 -48.64 -11.56 4.14
C ASN A 82 -48.16 -11.47 5.61
N ARG A 83 -47.55 -10.35 6.02
CA ARG A 83 -46.90 -10.23 7.35
C ARG A 83 -47.74 -9.61 8.47
N HIS A 84 -49.02 -9.30 8.26
CA HIS A 84 -49.92 -8.70 9.27
C HIS A 84 -49.28 -7.56 10.10
N GLN A 85 -48.38 -6.78 9.50
CA GLN A 85 -47.77 -5.60 10.12
C GLN A 85 -48.66 -4.38 9.85
N THR A 86 -48.72 -3.44 10.79
CA THR A 86 -49.44 -2.19 10.54
C THR A 86 -48.72 -1.37 9.46
N LEU A 87 -49.47 -0.72 8.57
CA LEU A 87 -48.90 0.10 7.51
C LEU A 87 -48.04 1.26 8.06
N GLU A 88 -48.35 1.73 9.27
CA GLU A 88 -47.59 2.79 9.93
C GLU A 88 -46.19 2.31 10.34
N ASP A 89 -46.10 1.08 10.86
CA ASP A 89 -44.84 0.45 11.28
C ASP A 89 -43.96 0.09 10.06
N LEU A 90 -44.58 -0.40 8.98
CA LEU A 90 -43.90 -0.60 7.70
C LEU A 90 -43.34 0.73 7.15
N ARG A 91 -44.11 1.80 7.25
CA ARG A 91 -43.70 3.13 6.78
C ARG A 91 -42.53 3.68 7.59
N SER A 92 -42.54 3.51 8.92
CA SER A 92 -41.40 3.90 9.76
C SER A 92 -40.16 3.09 9.44
N ASP A 93 -40.28 1.78 9.28
CA ASP A 93 -39.14 0.91 8.96
C ASP A 93 -38.51 1.24 7.60
N LEU A 94 -39.34 1.48 6.57
CA LEU A 94 -38.86 1.91 5.25
C LEU A 94 -38.17 3.28 5.30
N ARG A 95 -38.71 4.23 6.09
CA ARG A 95 -38.08 5.55 6.27
C ARG A 95 -36.75 5.45 7.00
N GLN A 96 -36.70 4.71 8.10
CA GLN A 96 -35.46 4.46 8.84
C GLN A 96 -34.42 3.81 7.93
N ARG A 97 -34.84 2.85 7.10
CA ARG A 97 -33.93 2.18 6.18
C ARG A 97 -33.41 3.11 5.08
N SER A 98 -34.28 3.94 4.50
CA SER A 98 -33.87 4.96 3.52
C SER A 98 -32.83 5.90 4.11
N GLN A 99 -33.02 6.35 5.36
CA GLN A 99 -32.04 7.21 6.05
C GLN A 99 -30.70 6.50 6.28
N LEU A 100 -30.72 5.23 6.70
CA LEU A 100 -29.51 4.42 6.86
C LEU A 100 -28.77 4.23 5.54
N LEU A 101 -29.49 3.96 4.44
CA LEU A 101 -28.90 3.82 3.11
C LEU A 101 -28.26 5.12 2.62
N SER A 102 -28.94 6.26 2.82
CA SER A 102 -28.38 7.57 2.47
C SER A 102 -27.11 7.89 3.25
N LYS A 103 -27.06 7.51 4.54
CA LYS A 103 -25.85 7.65 5.35
C LYS A 103 -24.73 6.72 4.87
N GLU A 104 -25.03 5.45 4.63
CA GLU A 104 -24.05 4.48 4.14
C GLU A 104 -23.48 4.89 2.78
N LEU A 105 -24.31 5.43 1.89
CA LEU A 105 -23.86 5.97 0.61
C LEU A 105 -22.90 7.15 0.81
N LEU A 106 -23.24 8.09 1.69
CA LEU A 106 -22.36 9.21 2.01
C LEU A 106 -21.04 8.72 2.62
N ASP A 107 -21.10 7.79 3.55
CA ASP A 107 -19.92 7.20 4.19
C ASP A 107 -19.05 6.46 3.17
N LEU A 108 -19.65 5.71 2.23
CA LEU A 108 -18.92 5.02 1.16
C LEU A 108 -18.27 6.00 0.18
N VAL A 109 -18.99 7.05 -0.21
CA VAL A 109 -18.46 8.09 -1.11
C VAL A 109 -17.32 8.84 -0.43
N ASN A 110 -17.48 9.19 0.85
CA ASN A 110 -16.43 9.84 1.63
C ASN A 110 -15.21 8.93 1.76
N ALA A 111 -15.40 7.64 2.08
CA ALA A 111 -14.30 6.67 2.17
C ALA A 111 -13.55 6.53 0.84
N ASN A 112 -14.28 6.41 -0.27
CA ASN A 112 -13.69 6.34 -1.61
C ASN A 112 -12.97 7.64 -2.00
N TYR A 113 -13.54 8.80 -1.64
CA TYR A 113 -12.90 10.09 -1.88
C TYR A 113 -11.58 10.23 -1.10
N GLU A 114 -11.56 9.86 0.18
CA GLU A 114 -10.35 9.84 1.00
C GLU A 114 -9.31 8.84 0.45
N GLU A 115 -9.73 7.67 0.00
CA GLU A 115 -8.85 6.69 -0.64
C GLU A 115 -8.24 7.25 -1.93
N PHE A 116 -9.05 7.85 -2.81
CA PHE A 116 -8.59 8.45 -4.05
C PHE A 116 -7.64 9.61 -3.82
N LEU A 117 -7.93 10.49 -2.84
CA LEU A 117 -7.02 11.56 -2.44
C LEU A 117 -5.71 10.97 -1.92
N SER A 118 -5.76 9.98 -1.04
CA SER A 118 -4.56 9.33 -0.49
C SER A 118 -3.70 8.70 -1.59
N LEU A 119 -4.33 8.11 -2.60
CA LEU A 119 -3.66 7.54 -3.77
C LEU A 119 -3.04 8.64 -4.62
N GLY A 120 -3.76 9.74 -4.85
CA GLY A 120 -3.23 10.91 -5.55
C GLY A 120 -2.02 11.53 -4.83
N LEU A 121 -2.05 11.63 -3.50
CA LEU A 121 -0.90 12.08 -2.71
C LEU A 121 0.29 11.12 -2.82
N ARG A 122 0.06 9.81 -2.73
CA ARG A 122 1.11 8.78 -2.90
C ARG A 122 1.70 8.80 -4.31
N LEU A 123 0.86 8.96 -5.33
CA LEU A 123 1.29 8.99 -6.73
C LEU A 123 2.11 10.25 -7.01
N LYS A 124 1.68 11.41 -6.51
CA LYS A 124 2.41 12.68 -6.61
C LYS A 124 3.80 12.60 -5.96
N GLY A 125 3.92 11.93 -4.80
CA GLY A 125 5.22 11.69 -4.16
C GLY A 125 6.00 10.49 -4.73
N GLY A 126 5.36 9.63 -5.53
CA GLY A 126 5.97 8.45 -6.11
C GLY A 126 6.94 8.80 -7.25
N GLU A 127 6.63 9.85 -8.02
CA GLU A 127 7.49 10.33 -9.10
C GLU A 127 8.87 10.78 -8.58
N GLU A 128 8.92 11.50 -7.45
CA GLU A 128 10.17 11.92 -6.81
C GLU A 128 11.04 10.73 -6.41
N LYS A 129 10.44 9.70 -5.79
CA LYS A 129 11.17 8.48 -5.40
C LYS A 129 11.71 7.71 -6.61
N ILE A 130 10.96 7.69 -7.71
CA ILE A 130 11.42 7.05 -8.95
C ILE A 130 12.62 7.80 -9.52
N GLU A 131 12.59 9.14 -9.52
CA GLU A 131 13.72 9.93 -10.00
C GLU A 131 14.94 9.77 -9.09
N GLU A 132 14.78 9.70 -7.77
CA GLU A 132 15.86 9.39 -6.82
C GLU A 132 16.53 8.03 -7.15
N VAL A 133 15.72 6.99 -7.34
CA VAL A 133 16.22 5.65 -7.72
C VAL A 133 16.93 5.71 -9.07
N ARG A 134 16.37 6.41 -10.05
CA ARG A 134 16.98 6.57 -11.38
C ARG A 134 18.36 7.24 -11.30
N VAL A 135 18.48 8.31 -10.53
CA VAL A 135 19.75 8.99 -10.28
C VAL A 135 20.73 8.06 -9.56
N GLY A 136 20.27 7.32 -8.56
CA GLY A 136 21.08 6.32 -7.85
C GLY A 136 21.63 5.23 -8.77
N VAL A 137 20.79 4.69 -9.66
CA VAL A 137 21.20 3.67 -10.65
C VAL A 137 22.20 4.24 -11.65
N LEU A 138 22.01 5.47 -12.13
CA LEU A 138 22.97 6.14 -13.02
C LEU A 138 24.32 6.36 -12.31
N GLY A 139 24.31 6.77 -11.05
CA GLY A 139 25.51 6.91 -10.22
C GLY A 139 26.25 5.58 -10.07
N PHE A 140 25.51 4.52 -9.73
CA PHE A 140 26.07 3.17 -9.59
C PHE A 140 26.65 2.65 -10.91
N SER A 141 25.94 2.83 -12.03
CA SER A 141 26.44 2.41 -13.35
C SER A 141 27.74 3.13 -13.71
N ARG A 142 27.88 4.39 -13.34
CA ARG A 142 29.12 5.16 -13.54
C ARG A 142 30.25 4.62 -12.67
N GLU A 143 29.96 4.34 -11.40
CA GLU A 143 30.95 3.79 -10.47
C GLU A 143 31.46 2.42 -10.93
N VAL A 144 30.56 1.54 -11.36
CA VAL A 144 30.92 0.24 -11.95
C VAL A 144 31.79 0.42 -13.21
N GLY A 145 31.46 1.40 -14.06
CA GLY A 145 32.29 1.75 -15.21
C GLY A 145 33.71 2.15 -14.80
N ASN A 146 33.84 3.07 -13.84
CA ASN A 146 35.14 3.51 -13.32
C ASN A 146 35.95 2.35 -12.73
N VAL A 147 35.32 1.46 -11.96
CA VAL A 147 35.99 0.28 -11.39
C VAL A 147 36.46 -0.65 -12.50
N ARG A 148 35.63 -0.89 -13.52
CA ARG A 148 36.00 -1.72 -14.66
C ARG A 148 37.21 -1.16 -15.39
N ASP A 149 37.23 0.15 -15.62
CA ASP A 149 38.31 0.82 -16.33
C ASP A 149 39.62 0.79 -15.50
N ALA A 150 39.54 1.01 -14.19
CA ALA A 150 40.69 0.87 -13.28
C ALA A 150 41.24 -0.57 -13.24
N VAL A 151 40.35 -1.58 -13.26
CA VAL A 151 40.76 -2.99 -13.35
C VAL A 151 41.43 -3.28 -14.69
N ALA A 152 40.90 -2.75 -15.80
CA ALA A 152 41.50 -2.93 -17.12
C ALA A 152 42.92 -2.34 -17.17
N GLU A 153 43.14 -1.14 -16.63
CA GLU A 153 44.46 -0.51 -16.51
C GLU A 153 45.43 -1.39 -15.70
N LYS A 154 44.98 -1.91 -14.55
CA LYS A 154 45.82 -2.79 -13.71
C LYS A 154 46.16 -4.11 -14.41
N VAL A 155 45.24 -4.67 -15.19
CA VAL A 155 45.51 -5.87 -15.98
C VAL A 155 46.57 -5.60 -17.04
N GLU A 156 46.52 -4.45 -17.72
CA GLU A 156 47.52 -4.05 -18.70
C GLU A 156 48.90 -3.85 -18.05
N GLU A 157 48.96 -3.12 -16.93
CA GLU A 157 50.19 -2.90 -16.16
C GLU A 157 50.83 -4.22 -15.73
N VAL A 158 50.04 -5.13 -15.15
CA VAL A 158 50.51 -6.47 -14.75
C VAL A 158 50.97 -7.28 -15.96
N GLY A 159 50.27 -7.18 -17.09
CA GLY A 159 50.67 -7.81 -18.36
C GLY A 159 52.05 -7.34 -18.82
N ALA A 160 52.30 -6.03 -18.80
CA ALA A 160 53.59 -5.46 -19.15
C ALA A 160 54.72 -5.94 -18.21
N LEU A 161 54.48 -5.89 -16.90
CA LEU A 161 55.44 -6.36 -15.89
C LEU A 161 55.75 -7.86 -16.03
N LEU A 162 54.77 -8.68 -16.40
CA LEU A 162 54.98 -10.11 -16.65
C LEU A 162 55.86 -10.37 -17.87
N GLU A 163 55.68 -9.61 -18.95
CA GLU A 163 56.54 -9.77 -20.14
C GLU A 163 57.96 -9.26 -19.87
N GLU A 164 58.12 -8.17 -19.11
CA GLU A 164 59.42 -7.71 -18.64
C GLU A 164 60.13 -8.77 -17.78
N LYS A 165 59.43 -9.33 -16.78
CA LYS A 165 59.95 -10.42 -15.95
C LYS A 165 60.39 -11.63 -16.79
N LYS A 166 59.63 -11.96 -17.83
CA LYS A 166 59.95 -13.07 -18.75
C LYS A 166 61.20 -12.76 -19.58
N ARG A 167 61.36 -11.52 -20.04
CA ARG A 167 62.57 -11.07 -20.74
C ARG A 167 63.80 -11.16 -19.83
N ILE A 168 63.73 -10.59 -18.63
CA ILE A 168 64.83 -10.65 -17.65
C ILE A 168 65.21 -12.11 -17.36
N ARG A 169 64.23 -13.01 -17.20
CA ARG A 169 64.51 -14.44 -16.98
C ARG A 169 65.26 -15.08 -18.15
N LYS A 170 64.97 -14.70 -19.40
CA LYS A 170 65.71 -15.19 -20.57
C LYS A 170 67.14 -14.65 -20.56
N ASP A 171 67.32 -13.36 -20.29
CA ASP A 171 68.64 -12.72 -20.24
C ASP A 171 69.53 -13.35 -19.16
N VAL A 172 68.96 -13.65 -17.98
CA VAL A 172 69.64 -14.38 -16.91
C VAL A 172 70.04 -15.79 -17.34
N MET A 173 69.18 -16.51 -18.09
CA MET A 173 69.51 -17.85 -18.60
C MET A 173 70.67 -17.80 -19.59
N VAL A 174 70.68 -16.81 -20.48
CA VAL A 174 71.79 -16.60 -21.44
C VAL A 174 73.07 -16.27 -20.69
N GLY A 175 73.03 -15.35 -19.73
CA GLY A 175 74.20 -15.00 -18.90
C GLY A 175 74.79 -16.21 -18.17
N ARG A 176 73.93 -17.08 -17.60
CA ARG A 176 74.38 -18.34 -16.97
C ARG A 176 75.04 -19.30 -17.95
N ARG A 177 74.51 -19.44 -19.17
CA ARG A 177 75.12 -20.29 -20.21
C ARG A 177 76.46 -19.72 -20.68
N LEU A 178 76.61 -18.41 -20.77
CA LEU A 178 77.88 -17.79 -21.14
C LEU A 178 78.97 -18.04 -20.08
N LEU A 179 78.63 -17.91 -18.80
CA LEU A 179 79.54 -18.26 -17.70
C LEU A 179 79.94 -19.74 -17.73
N GLU A 180 79.01 -20.65 -18.04
CA GLU A 180 79.32 -22.08 -18.18
C GLU A 180 80.26 -22.36 -19.38
N ILE A 181 80.12 -21.61 -20.48
CA ILE A 181 81.02 -21.72 -21.63
C ILE A 181 82.41 -21.17 -21.29
N GLU A 182 82.49 -20.04 -20.58
CA GLU A 182 83.74 -19.44 -20.11
C GLU A 182 84.55 -20.41 -19.24
N GLU A 183 83.91 -21.03 -18.24
CA GLU A 183 84.53 -22.03 -17.36
C GLU A 183 85.09 -23.22 -18.17
N ARG A 184 84.31 -23.77 -19.11
CA ARG A 184 84.78 -24.87 -19.97
C ARG A 184 85.91 -24.46 -20.90
N LEU A 185 85.96 -23.19 -21.32
CA LEU A 185 87.04 -22.66 -22.16
C LEU A 185 88.33 -22.54 -21.34
N GLU A 186 88.23 -22.03 -20.11
CA GLU A 186 89.36 -21.93 -19.17
C GLU A 186 89.96 -23.31 -18.86
N ASP A 187 89.12 -24.32 -18.62
CA ASP A 187 89.55 -25.71 -18.42
C ASP A 187 90.32 -26.26 -19.64
N LEU A 188 89.84 -25.99 -20.86
CA LEU A 188 90.49 -26.44 -22.09
C LEU A 188 91.81 -25.69 -22.35
N GLU A 189 91.88 -24.40 -22.03
CA GLU A 189 93.12 -23.63 -22.14
C GLU A 189 94.17 -24.10 -21.13
N ALA A 190 93.74 -24.40 -19.89
CA ALA A 190 94.61 -24.95 -18.86
C ALA A 190 95.19 -26.33 -19.27
N TYR A 191 94.40 -27.16 -19.96
CA TYR A 191 94.86 -28.47 -20.45
C TYR A 191 95.81 -28.36 -21.66
N ARG A 192 95.83 -27.23 -22.38
CA ARG A 192 96.66 -27.01 -23.58
C ARG A 192 98.06 -26.49 -23.27
N LYS A 193 98.30 -26.01 -22.05
CA LYS A 193 99.59 -25.50 -21.57
C LYS A 193 100.42 -26.59 -20.91
#